data_AF-A0A4U5MLN8-F1
#
_entry.id   AF-A0A4U5MLN8-F1
#
_cell.length_a   1.000
_cell.length_b   1.000
_cell.length_c   1.000
_cell.angle_alpha   90.00
_cell.angle_beta   90.00
_cell.angle_gamma   90.00
#
_symmetry.space_group_name_H-M   'P 1'
#
loop_
_entity.id
_entity.type
_entity.pdbx_description
1 polymer ?
#
loop_
_entity_poly.entity_id
_entity_poly.type
_entity_poly.pdbx_seq_one_letter_code
_entity_poly.pdbx_strand_id
1 'polypeptide(L)'
;MLLVAFLLAYAGFAASFNDFGSPLGTSKTDLKVERAFNAQLAAIPGKPRIPHTVQALQYNISVHPYFPAPGVSYPDEKNFTFDGHLRFHFKALQKLDFIQLDAQNIDLDYINIFDSSGLR
;
A
#
# COMPACT_ATOMS: atom_id res chain seq x y z
N MET A 1 31.34 20.69 24.05
CA MET A 1 30.98 19.44 23.37
C MET A 1 29.47 19.47 23.14
N LEU A 2 29.05 19.75 21.91
CA LEU A 2 27.65 19.89 21.53
C LEU A 2 27.25 18.60 20.78
N LEU A 3 26.41 17.77 21.39
CA LEU A 3 25.90 16.57 20.74
C LEU A 3 24.58 16.93 20.04
N VAL A 4 24.61 17.01 18.71
CA VAL A 4 23.43 17.19 17.86
C VAL A 4 22.68 15.86 17.84
N ALA A 5 21.49 15.82 18.45
CA ALA A 5 20.60 14.67 18.40
C ALA A 5 19.91 14.64 17.02
N PHE A 6 20.12 13.55 16.29
CA PHE A 6 19.48 13.25 15.01
C PHE A 6 17.96 13.14 15.18
N LEU A 7 17.22 14.00 14.48
CA LEU A 7 15.81 13.83 14.17
C LEU A 7 15.69 12.71 13.11
N LEU A 8 15.49 11.46 13.55
CA LEU A 8 15.02 10.39 12.69
C LEU A 8 13.50 10.46 12.63
N ALA A 9 12.98 11.18 11.63
CA ALA A 9 11.58 11.09 11.26
C ALA A 9 11.34 9.70 10.63
N TYR A 10 10.84 8.76 11.44
CA TYR A 10 10.36 7.47 10.97
C TYR A 10 8.93 7.67 10.42
N ALA A 11 8.82 8.01 9.13
CA ALA A 11 7.56 7.94 8.41
C ALA A 11 7.29 6.47 8.02
N GLY A 12 6.89 5.66 8.99
CA GLY A 12 6.26 4.37 8.74
C GLY A 12 4.79 4.60 8.51
N PHE A 13 4.37 4.78 7.26
CA PHE A 13 2.96 4.85 6.91
C PHE A 13 2.39 3.42 6.95
N ALA A 14 1.86 3.01 8.10
CA ALA A 14 0.87 1.95 8.14
C ALA A 14 -0.44 2.58 7.66
N ALA A 15 -0.75 2.45 6.36
CA ALA A 15 -2.07 2.75 5.88
C ALA A 15 -3.04 1.80 6.60
N SER A 16 -3.71 2.31 7.62
CA SER A 16 -4.86 1.66 8.22
C SER A 16 -5.93 1.59 7.15
N PHE A 17 -6.37 0.40 6.77
CA PHE A 17 -7.44 0.19 5.78
C PHE A 17 -8.82 0.71 6.25
N ASN A 18 -8.89 1.40 7.40
CA ASN A 18 -10.12 1.91 7.98
C ASN A 18 -10.69 3.16 7.29
N ASP A 19 -9.98 3.83 6.37
CA ASP A 19 -10.47 5.04 5.70
C ASP A 19 -11.01 4.81 4.28
N PHE A 20 -10.88 3.58 3.76
CA PHE A 20 -11.59 3.16 2.56
C PHE A 20 -12.91 2.53 2.99
N GLY A 21 -14.03 3.20 2.72
CA GLY A 21 -15.35 2.63 2.89
C GLY A 21 -15.46 1.31 2.12
N SER A 22 -15.25 0.18 2.81
CA SER A 22 -15.30 -1.14 2.21
C SER A 22 -16.77 -1.59 2.08
N PRO A 23 -17.19 -2.09 0.91
CA PRO A 23 -18.47 -2.80 0.79
C PRO A 23 -18.41 -4.20 1.43
N LEU A 24 -17.23 -4.64 1.89
CA LEU A 24 -17.09 -5.82 2.74
C LEU A 24 -17.26 -5.40 4.21
N GLY A 25 -18.32 -5.90 4.84
CA GLY A 25 -18.56 -5.70 6.27
C GLY A 25 -17.37 -6.17 7.09
N THR A 26 -16.84 -5.28 7.92
CA THR A 26 -15.74 -5.58 8.85
C THR A 26 -16.26 -6.46 9.98
N SER A 27 -15.93 -7.75 9.94
CA SER A 27 -16.13 -8.63 11.09
C SER A 27 -15.20 -8.20 12.22
N LYS A 28 -15.71 -8.14 13.46
CA LYS A 28 -14.91 -7.83 14.66
C LYS A 28 -13.71 -8.77 14.85
N THR A 29 -13.76 -9.95 14.22
CA THR A 29 -12.69 -10.95 14.21
C THR A 29 -11.53 -10.50 13.32
N ASP A 30 -11.83 -9.97 12.14
CA ASP A 30 -10.82 -9.52 11.16
C ASP A 30 -10.00 -8.34 11.72
N LEU A 31 -10.68 -7.42 12.41
CA LEU A 31 -10.05 -6.29 13.12
C LEU A 31 -9.13 -6.71 14.27
N LYS A 32 -9.31 -7.91 14.85
CA LYS A 32 -8.41 -8.44 15.89
C LYS A 32 -7.20 -9.11 15.26
N VAL A 33 -7.39 -9.86 14.17
CA VAL A 33 -6.32 -10.51 13.41
C VAL A 33 -5.36 -9.47 12.84
N GLU A 34 -5.90 -8.41 12.22
CA GLU A 34 -5.10 -7.30 11.70
C GLU A 34 -4.30 -6.58 12.80
N ARG A 35 -4.95 -6.27 13.94
CA ARG A 35 -4.26 -5.64 15.08
C ARG A 35 -3.17 -6.51 15.67
N ALA A 36 -3.40 -7.81 15.81
CA ALA A 36 -2.40 -8.75 16.31
C ALA A 36 -1.20 -8.84 15.35
N PHE A 37 -1.46 -8.84 14.04
CA PHE A 37 -0.43 -8.83 13.01
C PHE A 37 0.40 -7.54 13.04
N ASN A 38 -0.25 -6.37 13.12
CA ASN A 38 0.42 -5.08 13.23
C ASN A 38 1.25 -4.95 14.52
N ALA A 39 0.75 -5.48 15.64
CA ALA A 39 1.50 -5.52 16.90
C ALA A 39 2.75 -6.42 16.80
N GLN A 40 2.68 -7.55 16.09
CA GLN A 40 3.86 -8.37 15.80
C GLN A 40 4.87 -7.65 14.91
N LEU A 41 4.41 -6.97 13.86
CA LEU A 41 5.29 -6.18 12.98
C LEU A 41 6.01 -5.07 13.75
N ALA A 42 5.33 -4.38 14.67
CA ALA A 42 5.89 -3.30 15.48
C ALA A 42 6.93 -3.79 16.51
N ALA A 43 6.86 -5.05 16.92
CA ALA A 43 7.81 -5.63 17.89
C ALA A 43 9.15 -6.04 17.27
N ILE A 44 9.26 -6.06 15.93
CA ILE A 44 10.48 -6.45 15.22
C ILE A 44 11.36 -5.20 15.07
N PRO A 45 12.60 -5.19 15.59
CA PRO A 45 13.50 -4.06 15.40
C PRO A 45 13.92 -3.94 13.93
N GLY A 46 13.62 -2.78 13.32
CA GLY A 46 13.88 -2.50 11.90
C GLY A 46 12.65 -2.64 11.00
N LYS A 47 12.79 -2.39 9.68
CA LYS A 47 11.67 -2.57 8.74
C LYS A 47 11.41 -4.08 8.56
N PRO A 48 10.25 -4.60 8.98
CA PRO A 48 9.95 -6.02 8.85
C PRO A 48 9.91 -6.43 7.37
N ARG A 49 10.45 -7.61 7.08
CA ARG A 49 10.43 -8.19 5.73
C ARG A 49 8.99 -8.56 5.37
N ILE A 50 8.59 -8.28 4.12
CA ILE A 50 7.30 -8.73 3.60
C ILE A 50 7.24 -10.27 3.68
N PRO A 51 6.14 -10.85 4.22
CA PRO A 51 5.95 -12.30 4.28
C PRO A 51 6.03 -12.97 2.89
N HIS A 52 6.63 -14.16 2.82
CA HIS A 52 6.66 -14.97 1.60
C HIS A 52 5.38 -15.80 1.39
N THR A 53 4.22 -15.15 1.50
CA THR A 53 2.92 -15.80 1.39
C THR A 53 2.39 -15.79 -0.04
N VAL A 54 2.87 -14.84 -0.86
CA VAL A 54 2.58 -14.72 -2.29
C VAL A 54 3.86 -14.70 -3.11
N GLN A 55 3.80 -15.30 -4.30
CA GLN A 55 4.82 -15.17 -5.32
C GLN A 55 4.32 -14.23 -6.41
N ALA A 56 5.05 -13.13 -6.63
CA ALA A 56 4.78 -12.24 -7.74
C ALA A 56 5.03 -12.94 -9.09
N LEU A 57 4.08 -12.82 -10.02
CA LEU A 57 4.18 -13.37 -11.37
C LEU A 57 4.41 -12.27 -12.41
N GLN A 58 3.63 -11.19 -12.32
CA GLN A 58 3.68 -10.11 -13.29
C GLN A 58 3.19 -8.80 -12.68
N TYR A 59 3.82 -7.71 -13.08
CA TYR A 59 3.35 -6.35 -12.82
C TYR A 59 3.05 -5.68 -14.15
N ASN A 60 1.88 -5.05 -14.25
CA ASN A 60 1.55 -4.12 -15.32
C ASN A 60 1.28 -2.76 -14.67
N ILE A 61 2.12 -1.78 -14.99
CA ILE A 61 2.15 -0.47 -14.34
C ILE A 61 1.95 0.58 -15.43
N SER A 62 0.98 1.46 -15.23
CA SER A 62 0.77 2.67 -16.01
C SER A 62 0.91 3.87 -15.09
N VAL A 63 1.71 4.86 -15.49
CA VAL A 63 1.91 6.11 -14.75
C VAL A 63 1.68 7.27 -15.70
N HIS A 64 0.87 8.24 -15.27
CA HIS A 64 0.62 9.48 -15.98
C HIS A 64 1.10 10.66 -15.13
N PRO A 65 2.32 11.17 -15.37
CA PRO A 65 2.86 12.29 -14.62
C PRO A 65 2.33 13.62 -15.15
N TYR A 66 2.06 14.55 -14.23
CA TYR A 66 1.61 15.90 -14.52
C TYR A 66 2.78 16.89 -14.35
N PHE A 67 3.60 17.00 -15.39
CA PHE A 67 4.73 17.94 -15.41
C PHE A 67 4.30 19.30 -15.98
N PRO A 68 4.60 20.43 -15.30
CA PRO A 68 4.37 21.73 -15.88
C PRO A 68 5.28 21.95 -17.09
N ALA A 69 4.69 22.40 -18.19
CA ALA A 69 5.40 22.69 -19.44
C ALA A 69 4.82 23.96 -20.10
N PRO A 70 5.61 24.70 -20.90
CA PRO A 70 5.11 25.88 -21.60
C PRO A 70 3.89 25.54 -22.46
N GLY A 71 2.78 26.25 -22.23
CA GLY A 71 1.54 26.05 -22.98
C GLY A 71 0.70 24.85 -22.53
N VAL A 72 1.07 24.15 -21.45
CA VAL A 72 0.30 23.07 -20.85
C VAL A 72 -0.14 23.48 -19.45
N SER A 73 -1.44 23.37 -19.17
CA SER A 73 -2.02 23.68 -17.86
C SER A 73 -2.85 22.50 -17.40
N TYR A 74 -2.63 22.10 -16.16
CA TYR A 74 -3.44 21.13 -15.43
C TYR A 74 -4.16 21.86 -14.28
N PRO A 75 -5.20 21.26 -13.69
CA PRO A 75 -5.75 21.75 -12.42
C PRO A 75 -4.65 21.89 -11.36
N ASP A 76 -4.76 22.90 -10.50
CA ASP A 76 -3.71 23.26 -9.54
C ASP A 76 -3.32 22.09 -8.63
N GLU A 77 -4.29 21.26 -8.25
CA GLU A 77 -4.13 20.07 -7.43
C GLU A 77 -3.34 18.93 -8.12
N LYS A 78 -3.21 18.97 -9.45
CA LYS A 78 -2.47 17.97 -10.23
C LYS A 78 -1.02 18.37 -10.50
N ASN A 79 -0.62 19.62 -10.24
CA ASN A 79 0.74 20.07 -10.52
C ASN A 79 1.79 19.27 -9.74
N PHE A 80 2.79 18.73 -10.44
CA PHE A 80 3.83 17.87 -9.87
C PHE A 80 3.31 16.60 -9.19
N THR A 81 2.16 16.09 -9.64
CA THR A 81 1.60 14.81 -9.19
C THR A 81 1.65 13.76 -10.30
N PHE A 82 1.16 12.56 -10.02
CA PHE A 82 0.93 11.55 -11.03
C PHE A 82 -0.32 10.73 -10.68
N ASP A 83 -1.01 10.26 -11.71
CA ASP A 83 -2.00 9.19 -11.57
C ASP A 83 -1.37 7.87 -12.00
N GLY A 84 -1.75 6.78 -11.33
CA GLY A 84 -1.17 5.46 -11.57
C GLY A 84 -2.20 4.36 -11.55
N HIS A 85 -1.98 3.34 -12.37
CA HIS A 85 -2.72 2.09 -12.31
C HIS A 85 -1.73 0.92 -12.25
N LEU A 86 -1.88 0.08 -11.23
CA LEU A 86 -1.08 -1.13 -11.04
C LEU A 86 -1.98 -2.37 -11.12
N ARG A 87 -1.62 -3.32 -11.98
CA ARG A 87 -2.15 -4.68 -11.95
C ARG A 87 -1.04 -5.63 -11.52
N PHE A 88 -1.24 -6.26 -10.37
CA PHE A 88 -0.32 -7.21 -9.76
C PHE A 88 -0.88 -8.63 -9.89
N HIS A 89 -0.26 -9.46 -10.71
CA HIS A 89 -0.57 -10.89 -10.79
C HIS A 89 0.33 -11.65 -9.83
N PHE A 90 -0.27 -12.48 -8.99
CA PHE A 90 0.45 -13.26 -8.00
C PHE A 90 -0.13 -14.66 -7.86
N LYS A 91 0.71 -15.55 -7.32
CA LYS A 91 0.32 -16.90 -6.90
C LYS A 91 0.35 -16.95 -5.38
N ALA A 92 -0.76 -17.34 -4.76
CA ALA A 92 -0.78 -17.68 -3.34
C ALA A 92 0.04 -18.96 -3.10
N LEU A 93 1.01 -18.93 -2.19
CA LEU A 93 1.82 -20.10 -1.81
C LEU A 93 1.18 -20.90 -0.66
N GLN A 94 0.28 -20.26 0.08
CA GLN A 94 -0.49 -20.83 1.18
C GLN A 94 -1.86 -20.14 1.25
N LYS A 95 -2.75 -20.59 2.14
CA LYS A 95 -4.02 -19.89 2.42
C LYS A 95 -3.74 -18.47 2.91
N LEU A 96 -4.44 -17.49 2.36
CA LEU A 96 -4.29 -16.06 2.66
C LEU A 96 -5.57 -15.50 3.23
N ASP A 97 -5.45 -14.79 4.35
CA ASP A 97 -6.51 -13.93 4.88
C ASP A 97 -6.24 -12.45 4.57
N PHE A 98 -4.96 -12.09 4.32
CA PHE A 98 -4.52 -10.76 3.92
C PHE A 98 -3.28 -10.83 3.02
N ILE A 99 -3.01 -9.76 2.29
CA ILE A 99 -1.81 -9.58 1.46
C ILE A 99 -1.11 -8.31 1.93
N GLN A 100 0.18 -8.43 2.26
CA GLN A 100 1.01 -7.28 2.61
C GLN A 100 1.78 -6.81 1.38
N LEU A 101 1.66 -5.53 1.06
CA LEU A 101 2.38 -4.85 -0.02
C LEU A 101 3.07 -3.60 0.55
N ASP A 102 4.21 -3.24 -0.03
CA ASP A 102 4.87 -1.97 0.29
C ASP A 102 4.22 -0.83 -0.51
N ALA A 103 3.81 0.23 0.19
CA ALA A 103 3.36 1.48 -0.39
C ALA A 103 3.97 2.64 0.42
N GLN A 104 4.57 3.62 -0.25
CA GLN A 104 5.19 4.77 0.40
C GLN A 104 4.90 6.02 -0.42
N ASN A 105 4.33 7.05 0.23
CA ASN A 105 3.95 8.33 -0.39
C ASN A 105 3.06 8.14 -1.63
N ILE A 106 2.10 7.21 -1.55
CA ILE A 106 1.13 6.93 -2.60
C ILE A 106 -0.24 6.93 -1.93
N ASP A 107 -1.14 7.77 -2.44
CA ASP A 107 -2.55 7.73 -2.09
C ASP A 107 -3.22 6.68 -2.98
N LEU A 108 -3.83 5.68 -2.35
CA LEU A 108 -4.59 4.65 -3.06
C LEU A 108 -6.00 5.16 -3.27
N ASP A 109 -6.58 4.95 -4.45
CA ASP A 109 -7.98 5.34 -4.72
C ASP A 109 -8.91 4.14 -4.52
N TYR A 110 -8.63 3.05 -5.24
CA TYR A 110 -9.35 1.80 -5.10
C TYR A 110 -8.45 0.58 -5.26
N ILE A 111 -8.85 -0.52 -4.63
CA ILE A 111 -8.20 -1.82 -4.75
C ILE A 111 -9.26 -2.83 -5.16
N ASN A 112 -8.96 -3.61 -6.20
CA ASN A 112 -9.78 -4.73 -6.60
C ASN A 112 -8.92 -5.98 -6.69
N ILE A 113 -9.41 -7.07 -6.10
CA ILE A 113 -8.80 -8.39 -6.15
C ILE A 113 -9.75 -9.31 -6.90
N PHE A 114 -9.21 -10.11 -7.80
CA PHE A 114 -9.96 -11.09 -8.58
C PHE A 114 -9.12 -12.36 -8.73
N ASP A 115 -9.79 -13.50 -8.85
CA ASP A 115 -9.14 -14.75 -9.23
C ASP A 115 -8.87 -14.83 -10.74
N SER A 116 -8.32 -15.96 -11.21
CA SER A 116 -8.04 -16.17 -12.63
C SER A 116 -9.30 -16.27 -13.50
N SER A 117 -10.49 -16.43 -12.91
CA SER A 117 -11.78 -16.42 -13.61
C SER A 117 -12.44 -15.04 -13.65
N GLY A 118 -11.84 -14.03 -13.00
CA GLY A 118 -12.39 -12.67 -12.92
C GLY A 118 -13.49 -12.53 -11.88
N LEU A 119 -13.71 -13.55 -11.05
CA LEU A 119 -14.62 -13.49 -9.91
C LEU A 119 -13.89 -12.85 -8.73
N ARG A 120 -14.66 -12.12 -7.91
CA ARG A 120 -14.18 -11.47 -6.69
C ARG A 120 -14.20 -12.42 -5.52
#